data_AF-A0A9E2B920-F1
#
_entry.id   AF-A0A9E2B920-F1
#
_cell.length_a   1.000
_cell.length_b   1.000
_cell.length_c   1.000
_cell.angle_alpha   90.00
_cell.angle_beta   90.00
_cell.angle_gamma   90.00
#
_symmetry.space_group_name_H-M   'P 1'
#
loop_
_entity.id
_entity.type
_entity.pdbx_description
1 polymer ?
#
loop_
_entity_poly.entity_id
_entity_poly.type
_entity_poly.pdbx_seq_one_letter_code
_entity_poly.pdbx_strand_id
1 'polypeptide(L)'
;MKSFYFLPEMPGVSIAVWIAASMIFLFFAREPVHKMIQTFSDSTAGGLRKLAEWTKQTAQAMREKDRKVLLESGVAKIQGEILQEFSKIDMANTKSLAGYPKLQLKLDEKISQLEADYNECGQVTPEAPGWSEVVKSIAKVKGSTSDRIIEGMLGEIHKSAVEGEKKALSELRDISAKRHKILGSMAPVWKRVEKLGKEISSQVDKVMENSRNIEKYMTQYEKISAAEPESIDMLSSKVTKLFIISLIVICVGLVGAFINFNLIALPMSELVPAGVRVAGMAVSEISALVIVALELVLGIFLFEAIGVTHTFPQIANMTRGKRKIILWGCLLGLLFLSSVEASLAILRENLAEAKNALDISLAGGSAAVSNEINSRITVIGQAMLGFVLPWILAVIAIPLEMFIEASQHAFAKMYTVFITLLCHLANMFAYLIEGFFNILVHLFDIYIIIPVQIANMISGKQVSAS
;
A
#
# COMPACT_ATOMS: atom_id res chain seq x y z
N MET A 1 33.50 -67.57 20.47
CA MET A 1 32.14 -68.10 20.22
C MET A 1 32.04 -69.63 20.37
N LYS A 2 32.75 -70.28 21.30
CA LYS A 2 32.63 -71.74 21.59
C LYS A 2 32.00 -72.06 22.96
N SER A 3 31.60 -71.05 23.74
CA SER A 3 31.14 -71.21 25.13
C SER A 3 29.61 -71.29 25.31
N PHE A 4 28.82 -71.16 24.23
CA PHE A 4 27.35 -71.19 24.30
C PHE A 4 26.72 -72.49 23.78
N TYR A 5 27.53 -73.42 23.26
CA TYR A 5 27.06 -74.69 22.72
C TYR A 5 27.17 -75.79 23.79
N PHE A 6 26.03 -76.31 24.27
CA PHE A 6 25.96 -77.41 25.25
C PHE A 6 26.49 -78.73 24.68
N LEU A 7 26.48 -78.89 23.34
CA LEU A 7 27.09 -80.00 22.60
C LEU A 7 27.91 -79.45 21.42
N PRO A 8 29.24 -79.57 21.43
CA PRO A 8 30.11 -79.03 20.36
C PRO A 8 29.97 -79.75 19.01
N GLU A 9 29.47 -80.99 19.00
CA GLU A 9 29.42 -81.86 17.81
C GLU A 9 28.18 -81.64 16.94
N MET A 10 27.12 -81.00 17.46
CA MET A 10 25.90 -80.69 16.71
C MET A 10 25.38 -79.28 17.04
N PRO A 11 25.88 -78.23 16.37
CA PRO A 11 25.55 -76.84 16.72
C PRO A 11 24.06 -76.51 16.59
N GLY A 12 23.35 -77.16 15.67
CA GLY A 12 21.90 -76.95 15.47
C GLY A 12 21.05 -77.38 16.67
N VAL A 13 21.41 -78.47 17.36
CA VAL A 13 20.65 -79.00 18.51
C VAL A 13 20.80 -78.06 19.71
N SER A 14 22.01 -77.54 19.95
CA SER A 14 22.23 -76.62 21.06
C SER A 14 21.49 -75.29 20.86
N ILE A 15 21.39 -74.79 19.62
CA ILE A 15 20.60 -73.59 19.31
C ILE A 15 19.11 -73.86 19.55
N ALA A 16 18.61 -75.02 19.13
CA ALA A 16 17.21 -75.42 19.37
C ALA A 16 16.88 -75.52 20.88
N VAL A 17 17.80 -76.06 21.70
CA VAL A 17 17.64 -76.12 23.16
C VAL A 17 17.58 -74.71 23.77
N TRP A 18 18.43 -73.79 23.33
CA TRP A 18 18.38 -72.39 23.78
C TRP A 18 17.09 -71.68 23.37
N ILE A 19 16.61 -71.90 22.14
CA ILE A 19 15.33 -71.36 21.66
C ILE A 19 14.15 -71.92 22.46
N ALA A 20 14.16 -73.21 22.77
CA ALA A 20 13.12 -73.84 23.59
C ALA A 20 13.14 -73.30 25.04
N ALA A 21 14.33 -73.16 25.63
CA ALA A 21 14.50 -72.58 26.97
C ALA A 21 14.03 -71.11 27.00
N SER A 22 14.35 -70.31 25.97
CA SER A 22 13.88 -68.92 25.88
C SER A 22 12.37 -68.81 25.68
N MET A 23 11.77 -69.70 24.88
CA MET A 23 10.30 -69.77 24.72
C MET A 23 9.59 -70.06 26.06
N ILE A 24 10.10 -71.01 26.86
CA ILE A 24 9.53 -71.35 28.17
C ILE A 24 9.67 -70.18 29.16
N PHE A 25 10.84 -69.54 29.19
CA PHE A 25 11.06 -68.37 30.04
C PHE A 25 10.11 -67.21 29.68
N LEU A 26 9.98 -66.91 28.38
CA LEU A 26 9.09 -65.85 27.91
C LEU A 26 7.60 -66.19 28.12
N PHE A 27 7.23 -67.47 28.10
CA PHE A 27 5.87 -67.91 28.44
C PHE A 27 5.49 -67.54 29.88
N PHE A 28 6.38 -67.77 30.86
CA PHE A 28 6.14 -67.34 32.24
C PHE A 28 6.17 -65.81 32.39
N ALA A 29 6.96 -65.12 31.57
CA ALA A 29 7.04 -63.65 31.56
C ALA A 29 5.96 -62.98 30.67
N ARG A 30 4.98 -63.71 30.13
CA ARG A 30 4.00 -63.18 29.16
C ARG A 30 3.24 -61.96 29.66
N GLU A 31 2.63 -62.06 30.84
CA GLU A 31 1.88 -60.95 31.43
C GLU A 31 2.72 -59.69 31.72
N PRO A 32 3.89 -59.79 32.39
CA PRO A 32 4.70 -58.60 32.64
C PRO A 32 5.25 -58.00 31.34
N VAL A 33 5.58 -58.80 30.32
CA VAL A 33 6.03 -58.28 29.02
C VAL A 33 4.91 -57.56 28.28
N HIS A 34 3.69 -58.10 28.24
CA HIS A 34 2.54 -57.39 27.64
C HIS A 34 2.23 -56.08 28.36
N LYS A 35 2.18 -56.08 29.70
CA LYS A 35 1.95 -54.87 30.49
C LYS A 35 3.05 -53.84 30.26
N MET A 36 4.30 -54.27 30.16
CA MET A 36 5.44 -53.38 29.86
C MET A 36 5.26 -52.74 28.48
N ILE A 37 5.02 -53.53 27.43
CA ILE A 37 4.83 -53.04 26.06
C ILE A 37 3.65 -52.07 25.97
N GLN A 38 2.51 -52.41 26.56
CA GLN A 38 1.32 -51.55 26.58
C GLN A 38 1.58 -50.25 27.34
N THR A 39 2.22 -50.29 28.51
CA THR A 39 2.56 -49.08 29.27
C THR A 39 3.54 -48.18 28.50
N PHE A 40 4.50 -48.76 27.78
CA PHE A 40 5.41 -48.00 26.91
C PHE A 40 4.67 -47.37 25.72
N SER A 41 3.74 -48.10 25.11
CA SER A 41 2.87 -47.60 24.05
C SER A 41 2.02 -46.43 24.55
N ASP A 42 1.28 -46.62 25.64
CA ASP A 42 0.38 -45.62 26.20
C ASP A 42 1.13 -44.38 26.69
N SER A 43 2.30 -44.55 27.31
CA SER A 43 3.13 -43.43 27.75
C SER A 43 3.64 -42.62 26.56
N THR A 44 4.10 -43.27 25.51
CA THR A 44 4.73 -42.59 24.36
C THR A 44 3.66 -41.99 23.43
N ALA A 45 2.69 -42.79 23.00
CA ALA A 45 1.58 -42.35 22.17
C ALA A 45 0.67 -41.35 22.92
N GLY A 46 0.41 -41.57 24.21
CA GLY A 46 -0.32 -40.63 25.05
C GLY A 46 0.41 -39.30 25.26
N GLY A 47 1.74 -39.32 25.40
CA GLY A 47 2.56 -38.11 25.41
C GLY A 47 2.44 -37.30 24.12
N LEU A 48 2.52 -37.96 22.97
CA LEU A 48 2.33 -37.34 21.65
C LEU A 48 0.91 -36.78 21.45
N ARG A 49 -0.13 -37.48 21.92
CA ARG A 49 -1.52 -36.98 21.89
C ARG A 49 -1.70 -35.72 22.73
N LYS A 50 -1.13 -35.69 23.94
CA LYS A 50 -1.14 -34.49 24.79
C LYS A 50 -0.40 -33.32 24.15
N LEU A 51 0.75 -33.58 23.51
CA LEU A 51 1.47 -32.56 22.73
C LEU A 51 0.63 -32.05 21.56
N ALA A 52 -0.08 -32.93 20.85
CA ALA A 52 -0.98 -32.55 19.77
C ALA A 52 -2.14 -31.66 20.27
N GLU A 53 -2.73 -31.99 21.42
CA GLU A 53 -3.79 -31.18 22.02
C GLU A 53 -3.28 -29.80 22.47
N TRP A 54 -2.13 -29.76 23.14
CA TRP A 54 -1.51 -28.50 23.58
C TRP A 54 -1.13 -27.59 22.40
N THR A 55 -0.54 -28.16 21.34
CA THR A 55 -0.21 -27.42 20.11
C THR A 55 -1.47 -26.94 19.40
N LYS A 56 -2.55 -27.73 19.36
CA LYS A 56 -3.85 -27.31 18.82
C LYS A 56 -4.43 -26.11 19.58
N GLN A 57 -4.42 -26.14 20.91
CA GLN A 57 -4.89 -25.02 21.73
C GLN A 57 -4.03 -23.77 21.50
N THR A 58 -2.71 -23.94 21.41
CA THR A 58 -1.77 -22.84 21.13
C THR A 58 -2.01 -22.22 19.74
N ALA A 59 -2.28 -23.04 18.73
CA ALA A 59 -2.63 -22.56 17.39
C ALA A 59 -3.96 -21.77 17.38
N GLN A 60 -4.96 -22.20 18.15
CA GLN A 60 -6.22 -21.47 18.29
C GLN A 60 -6.02 -20.12 18.99
N ALA A 61 -5.30 -20.10 20.10
CA ALA A 61 -4.98 -18.86 20.83
C ALA A 61 -4.20 -17.86 19.95
N MET A 62 -3.26 -18.34 19.13
CA MET A 62 -2.52 -17.49 18.20
C MET A 62 -3.41 -16.91 17.09
N ARG A 63 -4.34 -17.70 16.53
CA ARG A 63 -5.31 -17.21 15.53
C ARG A 63 -6.19 -16.10 16.07
N GLU A 64 -6.67 -16.23 17.31
CA GLU A 64 -7.47 -15.20 17.95
C GLU A 64 -6.68 -13.92 18.20
N LYS A 65 -5.43 -14.05 18.67
CA LYS A 65 -4.53 -12.91 18.87
C LYS A 65 -4.23 -12.20 17.55
N ASP A 66 -3.91 -12.95 16.50
CA ASP A 66 -3.64 -12.42 15.17
C ASP A 66 -4.85 -11.68 14.60
N ARG A 67 -6.06 -12.26 14.73
CA ARG A 67 -7.32 -11.61 14.34
C ARG A 67 -7.53 -10.27 15.07
N LYS A 68 -7.29 -10.22 16.39
CA LYS A 68 -7.44 -8.99 17.18
C LYS A 68 -6.46 -7.91 16.74
N VAL A 69 -5.18 -8.26 16.61
CA VAL A 69 -4.13 -7.34 16.16
C VAL A 69 -4.42 -6.82 14.75
N LEU A 70 -4.86 -7.70 13.85
CA LEU A 70 -5.20 -7.32 12.48
C LEU A 70 -6.36 -6.31 12.46
N LEU A 71 -7.42 -6.54 13.24
CA LEU A 71 -8.54 -5.62 13.36
C LEU A 71 -8.13 -4.27 13.96
N GLU A 72 -7.39 -4.28 15.06
CA GLU A 72 -6.90 -3.04 15.70
C GLU A 72 -6.02 -2.22 14.76
N SER A 73 -5.10 -2.87 14.06
CA SER A 73 -4.24 -2.23 13.06
C SER A 73 -5.04 -1.70 11.86
N GLY A 74 -6.02 -2.48 11.37
CA GLY A 74 -6.92 -2.06 10.30
C GLY A 74 -7.77 -0.84 10.67
N VAL A 75 -8.31 -0.82 11.88
CA VAL A 75 -9.07 0.31 12.43
C VAL A 75 -8.17 1.54 12.56
N ALA A 76 -6.99 1.40 13.15
CA ALA A 76 -6.05 2.51 13.31
C ALA A 76 -5.64 3.11 11.96
N LYS A 77 -5.40 2.28 10.94
CA LYS A 77 -5.07 2.73 9.59
C LYS A 77 -6.21 3.54 8.95
N ILE A 78 -7.43 3.03 8.98
CA ILE A 78 -8.59 3.75 8.43
C ILE A 78 -8.85 5.04 9.22
N GLN A 79 -8.71 5.04 10.54
CA GLN A 79 -8.82 6.26 11.34
C GLN A 79 -7.78 7.32 10.92
N GLY A 80 -6.53 6.91 10.65
CA GLY A 80 -5.50 7.79 10.12
C GLY A 80 -5.87 8.38 8.75
N GLU A 81 -6.34 7.55 7.83
CA GLU A 81 -6.81 7.97 6.51
C GLU A 81 -7.99 8.96 6.62
N ILE A 82 -8.96 8.65 7.48
CA ILE A 82 -10.10 9.51 7.79
C ILE A 82 -9.63 10.87 8.33
N LEU A 83 -8.74 10.88 9.33
CA LEU A 83 -8.22 12.13 9.91
C LEU A 83 -7.49 13.00 8.88
N GLN A 84 -6.70 12.36 8.00
CA GLN A 84 -5.99 13.06 6.95
C GLN A 84 -6.97 13.66 5.93
N GLU A 85 -7.98 12.90 5.51
CA GLU A 85 -9.01 13.40 4.59
C GLU A 85 -9.86 14.50 5.23
N PHE A 86 -10.23 14.38 6.51
CA PHE A 86 -10.90 15.45 7.23
C PHE A 86 -10.05 16.73 7.27
N SER A 87 -8.74 16.65 7.51
CA SER A 87 -7.88 17.83 7.48
C SER A 87 -7.79 18.47 6.09
N LYS A 88 -7.69 17.65 5.03
CA LYS A 88 -7.71 18.14 3.65
C LYS A 88 -9.03 18.83 3.32
N ILE A 89 -10.14 18.23 3.72
CA ILE A 89 -11.49 18.75 3.50
C ILE A 89 -11.72 20.01 4.31
N ASP A 90 -11.25 20.09 5.56
CA ASP A 90 -11.35 21.30 6.37
C ASP A 90 -10.61 22.47 5.70
N MET A 91 -9.39 22.25 5.21
CA MET A 91 -8.67 23.27 4.44
C MET A 91 -9.38 23.64 3.12
N ALA A 92 -9.89 22.64 2.38
CA ALA A 92 -10.56 22.85 1.11
C ALA A 92 -11.91 23.56 1.28
N ASN A 93 -12.70 23.16 2.27
CA ASN A 93 -13.99 23.75 2.61
C ASN A 93 -13.80 25.14 3.21
N THR A 94 -12.84 25.36 4.10
CA THR A 94 -12.52 26.71 4.61
C THR A 94 -12.19 27.65 3.45
N LYS A 95 -11.39 27.20 2.47
CA LYS A 95 -11.06 27.99 1.28
C LYS A 95 -12.28 28.24 0.38
N SER A 96 -13.12 27.21 0.17
CA SER A 96 -14.26 27.27 -0.75
C SER A 96 -15.45 28.05 -0.17
N LEU A 97 -15.72 27.86 1.13
CA LEU A 97 -16.79 28.52 1.89
C LEU A 97 -16.40 29.95 2.29
N ALA A 98 -15.12 30.28 2.52
CA ALA A 98 -14.72 31.66 2.83
C ALA A 98 -15.05 32.66 1.70
N GLY A 99 -15.08 32.20 0.45
CA GLY A 99 -15.46 33.01 -0.71
C GLY A 99 -16.97 33.08 -0.96
N TYR A 100 -17.74 32.13 -0.42
CA TYR A 100 -19.16 31.95 -0.75
C TYR A 100 -20.04 33.18 -0.36
N PRO A 101 -19.95 33.73 0.88
CA PRO A 101 -20.74 34.91 1.23
C PRO A 101 -20.45 36.12 0.34
N LYS A 102 -19.19 36.29 -0.08
CA LYS A 102 -18.80 37.38 -0.99
C LYS A 102 -19.36 37.19 -2.39
N LEU A 103 -19.43 35.95 -2.88
CA LEU A 103 -20.03 35.63 -4.18
C LEU A 103 -21.55 35.84 -4.14
N GLN A 104 -22.20 35.42 -3.05
CA GLN A 104 -23.63 35.63 -2.84
C GLN A 104 -23.99 37.13 -2.81
N LEU A 105 -23.25 37.94 -2.02
CA LEU A 105 -23.46 39.38 -1.99
C LEU A 105 -23.29 40.05 -3.36
N LYS A 106 -22.28 39.64 -4.15
CA LYS A 106 -22.08 40.15 -5.50
C LYS A 106 -23.19 39.74 -6.45
N LEU A 107 -23.73 38.54 -6.30
CA LEU A 107 -24.85 38.04 -7.09
C LEU A 107 -26.10 38.87 -6.77
N ASP A 108 -26.41 39.06 -5.48
CA ASP A 108 -27.55 39.86 -5.01
C ASP A 108 -27.45 41.32 -5.45
N GLU A 109 -26.25 41.92 -5.38
CA GLU A 109 -26.00 43.29 -5.88
C GLU A 109 -26.29 43.40 -7.38
N LYS A 110 -25.86 42.42 -8.18
CA LYS A 110 -26.04 42.43 -9.64
C LYS A 110 -27.47 42.11 -10.05
N ILE A 111 -28.19 41.29 -9.28
CA ILE A 111 -29.62 41.06 -9.43
C ILE A 111 -30.40 42.34 -9.10
N SER A 112 -30.08 43.00 -7.99
CA SER A 112 -30.71 44.27 -7.59
C SER A 112 -30.49 45.37 -8.62
N GLN A 113 -29.28 45.44 -9.20
CA GLN A 113 -28.98 46.37 -10.29
C GLN A 113 -29.83 46.08 -11.54
N LEU A 114 -29.98 44.81 -11.89
CA LEU A 114 -30.83 44.40 -13.02
C LEU A 114 -32.30 44.76 -12.79
N GLU A 115 -32.79 44.59 -11.55
CA GLU A 115 -34.16 44.93 -11.16
C GLU A 115 -34.41 46.44 -11.19
N ALA A 116 -33.44 47.25 -10.74
CA ALA A 116 -33.49 48.71 -10.84
C ALA A 116 -33.51 49.19 -12.29
N ASP A 117 -32.60 48.69 -13.13
CA ASP A 117 -32.54 49.02 -14.56
C ASP A 117 -33.84 48.59 -15.28
N TYR A 118 -34.49 47.51 -14.82
CA TYR A 118 -35.76 47.01 -15.37
C TYR A 118 -36.92 47.94 -15.01
N ASN A 119 -36.99 48.38 -13.76
CA ASN A 119 -37.98 49.35 -13.31
C ASN A 119 -37.84 50.70 -14.05
N GLU A 120 -36.62 51.14 -14.33
CA GLU A 120 -36.34 52.35 -15.12
C GLU A 120 -36.75 52.21 -16.61
N CYS A 121 -36.85 50.98 -17.12
CA CYS A 121 -37.37 50.70 -18.47
C CYS A 121 -38.91 50.73 -18.57
N GLY A 122 -39.63 51.00 -17.47
CA GLY A 122 -41.09 51.11 -17.45
C GLY A 122 -41.63 52.15 -18.44
N GLN A 123 -42.74 51.86 -19.12
CA GLN A 123 -43.30 52.75 -20.13
C GLN A 123 -43.96 53.99 -19.50
N VAL A 124 -43.43 55.17 -19.76
CA VAL A 124 -44.19 56.42 -19.68
C VAL A 124 -44.71 56.69 -21.09
N THR A 125 -46.00 56.47 -21.31
CA THR A 125 -46.66 56.83 -22.57
C THR A 125 -46.60 58.36 -22.71
N PRO A 126 -46.04 58.93 -23.78
CA PRO A 126 -46.05 60.38 -23.96
C PRO A 126 -47.50 60.89 -23.97
N GLU A 127 -47.79 61.94 -23.21
CA GLU A 127 -49.13 62.52 -23.16
C GLU A 127 -49.54 62.97 -24.56
N ALA A 128 -50.79 62.68 -24.94
CA ALA A 128 -51.31 63.06 -26.25
C ALA A 128 -51.19 64.59 -26.44
N PRO A 129 -50.84 65.09 -27.65
CA PRO A 129 -50.67 66.53 -27.85
C PRO A 129 -51.97 67.26 -27.46
N GLY A 130 -51.86 68.48 -26.94
CA GLY A 130 -52.95 69.32 -26.40
C GLY A 130 -54.02 69.78 -27.41
N TRP A 131 -54.39 68.91 -28.36
CA TRP A 131 -55.45 69.08 -29.34
C TRP A 131 -56.78 69.50 -28.76
N SER A 132 -57.06 69.10 -27.51
CA SER A 132 -58.27 69.47 -26.79
C SER A 132 -58.40 70.97 -26.55
N GLU A 133 -57.28 71.70 -26.37
CA GLU A 133 -57.29 73.15 -26.18
C GLU A 133 -57.40 73.92 -27.49
N VAL A 134 -56.72 73.45 -28.54
CA VAL A 134 -56.78 74.06 -29.87
C VAL A 134 -58.18 73.89 -30.48
N VAL A 135 -58.79 72.69 -30.35
CA VAL A 135 -60.18 72.42 -30.77
C VAL A 135 -61.20 73.23 -29.97
N LYS A 136 -61.01 73.40 -28.65
CA LYS A 136 -61.84 74.28 -27.82
C LYS A 136 -61.76 75.75 -28.23
N SER A 137 -60.60 76.19 -28.72
CA SER A 137 -60.37 77.57 -29.14
C SER A 137 -61.10 77.88 -30.46
N ILE A 138 -61.12 76.92 -31.38
CA ILE A 138 -61.88 77.03 -32.66
C ILE A 138 -63.38 76.98 -32.41
N ALA A 139 -63.85 76.13 -31.50
CA ALA A 139 -65.26 76.06 -31.14
C ALA A 139 -65.82 77.39 -30.60
N LYS A 140 -64.95 78.28 -30.08
CA LYS A 140 -65.31 79.64 -29.64
C LYS A 140 -65.32 80.67 -30.78
N VAL A 141 -64.62 80.44 -31.89
CA VAL A 141 -64.60 81.36 -33.04
C VAL A 141 -65.67 80.93 -34.04
N LYS A 142 -66.92 81.35 -33.80
CA LYS A 142 -68.03 81.14 -34.73
C LYS A 142 -68.63 82.50 -35.11
N GLY A 143 -68.30 82.99 -36.32
CA GLY A 143 -69.01 84.10 -36.96
C GLY A 143 -68.14 85.22 -37.54
N SER A 144 -67.48 84.98 -38.69
CA SER A 144 -67.30 85.95 -39.79
C SER A 144 -66.43 85.33 -40.88
N THR A 145 -67.06 84.96 -41.99
CA THR A 145 -66.49 84.27 -43.15
C THR A 145 -65.55 85.19 -43.92
N SER A 146 -64.24 84.96 -43.80
CA SER A 146 -63.37 85.00 -44.96
C SER A 146 -62.70 83.63 -45.03
N ASP A 147 -62.81 82.93 -46.16
CA ASP A 147 -62.18 81.61 -46.35
C ASP A 147 -60.70 81.66 -45.97
N ARG A 148 -60.05 82.81 -46.16
CA ARG A 148 -58.66 83.07 -45.83
C ARG A 148 -58.31 83.02 -44.34
N ILE A 149 -59.22 83.39 -43.43
CA ILE A 149 -58.99 83.29 -41.97
C ILE A 149 -59.18 81.84 -41.49
N ILE A 150 -60.18 81.13 -42.03
CA ILE A 150 -60.43 79.72 -41.71
C ILE A 150 -59.32 78.84 -42.30
N GLU A 151 -58.88 79.10 -43.53
CA GLU A 151 -57.74 78.45 -44.18
C GLU A 151 -56.43 78.75 -43.42
N GLY A 152 -56.25 79.98 -42.94
CA GLY A 152 -55.13 80.34 -42.05
C GLY A 152 -55.16 79.58 -40.71
N MET A 153 -56.31 79.50 -40.04
CA MET A 153 -56.45 78.75 -38.78
C MET A 153 -56.34 77.24 -38.96
N LEU A 154 -56.95 76.66 -39.99
CA LEU A 154 -56.76 75.26 -40.38
C LEU A 154 -55.30 74.98 -40.74
N GLY A 155 -54.63 75.93 -41.39
CA GLY A 155 -53.19 75.91 -41.62
C GLY A 155 -52.37 75.94 -40.32
N GLU A 156 -52.74 76.76 -39.34
CA GLU A 156 -52.09 76.80 -38.02
C GLU A 156 -52.36 75.54 -37.19
N ILE A 157 -53.56 74.97 -37.24
CA ILE A 157 -53.91 73.69 -36.61
C ILE A 157 -53.11 72.58 -37.27
N HIS A 158 -53.10 72.51 -38.60
CA HIS A 158 -52.30 71.53 -39.32
C HIS A 158 -50.80 71.69 -39.06
N LYS A 159 -50.32 72.93 -38.88
CA LYS A 159 -48.92 73.17 -38.50
C LYS A 159 -48.63 72.73 -37.06
N SER A 160 -49.48 73.10 -36.10
CA SER A 160 -49.35 72.70 -34.69
C SER A 160 -49.53 71.18 -34.49
N ALA A 161 -50.41 70.57 -35.28
CA ALA A 161 -50.60 69.14 -35.42
C ALA A 161 -49.32 68.41 -35.77
N VAL A 162 -48.74 68.83 -36.89
CA VAL A 162 -47.54 68.25 -37.47
C VAL A 162 -46.35 68.52 -36.56
N GLU A 163 -46.27 69.68 -35.91
CA GLU A 163 -45.26 69.99 -34.89
C GLU A 163 -45.42 69.14 -33.62
N GLY A 164 -46.64 68.94 -33.12
CA GLY A 164 -46.95 68.12 -31.95
C GLY A 164 -46.72 66.63 -32.20
N GLU A 165 -47.11 66.12 -33.36
CA GLU A 165 -46.82 64.76 -33.81
C GLU A 165 -45.31 64.56 -33.97
N LYS A 166 -44.61 65.51 -34.60
CA LYS A 166 -43.15 65.46 -34.74
C LYS A 166 -42.46 65.49 -33.37
N LYS A 167 -42.96 66.27 -32.41
CA LYS A 167 -42.45 66.34 -31.04
C LYS A 167 -42.71 65.03 -30.28
N ALA A 168 -43.93 64.50 -30.30
CA ALA A 168 -44.27 63.22 -29.69
C ALA A 168 -43.50 62.05 -30.31
N LEU A 169 -43.30 62.04 -31.64
CA LEU A 169 -42.45 61.06 -32.32
C LEU A 169 -40.97 61.22 -31.94
N SER A 170 -40.48 62.44 -31.75
CA SER A 170 -39.11 62.67 -31.28
C SER A 170 -38.91 62.23 -29.83
N GLU A 171 -39.86 62.53 -28.94
CA GLU A 171 -39.83 62.07 -27.53
C GLU A 171 -39.96 60.55 -27.44
N LEU A 172 -40.83 59.93 -28.24
CA LEU A 172 -40.95 58.48 -28.34
C LEU A 172 -39.65 57.84 -28.85
N ARG A 173 -39.00 58.45 -29.86
CA ARG A 173 -37.70 58.02 -30.37
C ARG A 173 -36.62 58.11 -29.29
N ASP A 174 -36.58 59.21 -28.54
CA ASP A 174 -35.60 59.43 -27.47
C ASP A 174 -35.81 58.47 -26.30
N ILE A 175 -37.05 58.26 -25.86
CA ILE A 175 -37.42 57.28 -24.83
C ILE A 175 -37.07 55.86 -25.30
N SER A 176 -37.38 55.52 -26.56
CA SER A 176 -37.05 54.20 -27.12
C SER A 176 -35.54 53.99 -27.22
N ALA A 177 -34.77 55.00 -27.64
CA ALA A 177 -33.32 54.95 -27.70
C ALA A 177 -32.69 54.78 -26.31
N LYS A 178 -33.19 55.51 -25.30
CA LYS A 178 -32.79 55.35 -23.89
C LYS A 178 -33.08 53.93 -23.40
N ARG A 179 -34.29 53.40 -23.65
CA ARG A 179 -34.67 52.03 -23.28
C ARG A 179 -33.78 50.98 -23.93
N HIS A 180 -33.56 51.09 -25.25
CA HIS A 180 -32.69 50.15 -25.97
C HIS A 180 -31.23 50.22 -25.48
N LYS A 181 -30.76 51.39 -25.05
CA LYS A 181 -29.44 51.55 -24.43
C LYS A 181 -29.37 50.88 -23.06
N ILE A 182 -30.39 51.04 -22.20
CA ILE A 182 -30.47 50.39 -20.88
C ILE A 182 -30.58 48.86 -21.04
N LEU A 183 -31.51 48.37 -21.87
CA LEU A 183 -31.64 46.94 -22.19
C LEU A 183 -30.36 46.35 -22.78
N GLY A 184 -29.67 47.11 -23.66
CA GLY A 184 -28.36 46.72 -24.18
C GLY A 184 -27.28 46.61 -23.10
N SER A 185 -27.33 47.47 -22.08
CA SER A 185 -26.41 47.45 -20.95
C SER A 185 -26.70 46.35 -19.91
N MET A 186 -27.92 45.80 -19.89
CA MET A 186 -28.29 44.65 -19.05
C MET A 186 -27.71 43.32 -19.53
N ALA A 187 -27.57 43.13 -20.84
CA ALA A 187 -27.02 41.89 -21.41
C ALA A 187 -25.68 41.44 -20.80
N PRO A 188 -24.67 42.31 -20.59
CA PRO A 188 -23.44 41.93 -19.89
C PRO A 188 -23.63 41.71 -18.37
N VAL A 189 -24.62 42.34 -17.72
CA VAL A 189 -24.96 42.06 -16.31
C VAL A 189 -25.51 40.63 -16.17
N TRP A 190 -26.42 40.23 -17.05
CA TRP A 190 -26.97 38.87 -17.09
C TRP A 190 -25.89 37.79 -17.27
N LYS A 191 -24.94 38.01 -18.20
CA LYS A 191 -23.78 37.12 -18.37
C LYS A 191 -22.91 37.02 -17.12
N ARG A 192 -22.77 38.11 -16.36
CA ARG A 192 -22.02 38.11 -15.08
C ARG A 192 -22.75 37.33 -14.00
N VAL A 193 -24.08 37.47 -13.89
CA VAL A 193 -24.94 36.70 -12.98
C VAL A 193 -24.83 35.19 -13.30
N GLU A 194 -24.94 34.82 -14.57
CA GLU A 194 -24.76 33.43 -15.01
C GLU A 194 -23.38 32.87 -14.63
N LYS A 195 -22.31 33.66 -14.83
CA LYS A 195 -20.95 33.26 -14.47
C LYS A 195 -20.78 33.08 -12.96
N LEU A 196 -21.28 34.02 -12.16
CA LEU A 196 -21.24 33.94 -10.69
C LEU A 196 -22.05 32.72 -10.18
N GLY A 197 -23.21 32.45 -10.76
CA GLY A 197 -24.00 31.25 -10.46
C GLY A 197 -23.26 29.95 -10.76
N LYS A 198 -22.56 29.87 -11.91
CA LYS A 198 -21.70 28.72 -12.26
C LYS A 198 -20.54 28.54 -11.29
N GLU A 199 -19.89 29.64 -10.88
CA GLU A 199 -18.82 29.60 -9.87
C GLU A 199 -19.34 29.08 -8.52
N ILE A 200 -20.51 29.54 -8.07
CA ILE A 200 -21.16 29.04 -6.84
C ILE A 200 -21.49 27.55 -6.96
N SER A 201 -22.12 27.10 -8.05
CA SER A 201 -22.43 25.68 -8.28
C SER A 201 -21.17 24.83 -8.18
N SER A 202 -20.09 25.23 -8.85
CA SER A 202 -18.83 24.48 -8.82
C SER A 202 -18.23 24.37 -7.41
N GLN A 203 -18.37 25.40 -6.56
CA GLN A 203 -17.91 25.32 -5.17
C GLN A 203 -18.78 24.35 -4.35
N VAL A 204 -20.09 24.35 -4.57
CA VAL A 204 -21.02 23.40 -3.92
C VAL A 204 -20.73 21.97 -4.36
N ASP A 205 -20.51 21.73 -5.65
CA ASP A 205 -20.19 20.41 -6.21
C ASP A 205 -18.93 19.83 -5.56
N LYS A 206 -17.89 20.65 -5.36
CA LYS A 206 -16.64 20.24 -4.68
C LYS A 206 -16.89 19.85 -3.23
N VAL A 207 -17.71 20.60 -2.51
CA VAL A 207 -18.07 20.26 -1.12
C VAL A 207 -18.86 18.94 -1.07
N MET A 208 -19.78 18.72 -2.01
CA MET A 208 -20.53 17.47 -2.12
C MET A 208 -19.64 16.28 -2.46
N GLU A 209 -18.70 16.44 -3.39
CA GLU A 209 -17.73 15.40 -3.73
C GLU A 209 -16.85 15.02 -2.54
N ASN A 210 -16.36 16.01 -1.80
CA ASN A 210 -15.61 15.80 -0.57
C ASN A 210 -16.43 15.00 0.47
N SER A 211 -17.71 15.34 0.66
CA SER A 211 -18.59 14.61 1.57
C SER A 211 -18.79 13.15 1.16
N ARG A 212 -18.96 12.87 -0.15
CA ARG A 212 -19.08 11.48 -0.66
C ARG A 212 -17.82 10.66 -0.42
N ASN A 213 -16.65 11.28 -0.47
CA ASN A 213 -15.40 10.59 -0.18
C ASN A 213 -15.29 10.24 1.30
N ILE A 214 -15.69 11.13 2.22
CA ILE A 214 -15.78 10.83 3.65
C ILE A 214 -16.72 9.64 3.89
N GLU A 215 -17.89 9.63 3.25
CA GLU A 215 -18.87 8.55 3.40
C GLU A 215 -18.29 7.17 3.03
N LYS A 216 -17.47 7.09 1.98
CA LYS A 216 -16.76 5.85 1.60
C LYS A 216 -15.83 5.36 2.71
N TYR A 217 -15.01 6.24 3.29
CA TYR A 217 -14.11 5.87 4.37
C TYR A 217 -14.88 5.52 5.66
N MET A 218 -15.97 6.23 5.95
CA MET A 218 -16.82 5.94 7.10
C MET A 218 -17.52 4.59 6.97
N THR A 219 -18.00 4.25 5.78
CA THR A 219 -18.60 2.93 5.49
C THR A 219 -17.56 1.82 5.67
N GLN A 220 -16.33 2.03 5.20
CA GLN A 220 -15.25 1.06 5.41
C GLN A 220 -14.87 0.93 6.90
N TYR A 221 -14.81 2.05 7.62
CA TYR A 221 -14.58 2.07 9.06
C TYR A 221 -15.65 1.28 9.81
N GLU A 222 -16.93 1.47 9.48
CA GLU A 222 -18.04 0.75 10.11
C GLU A 222 -17.94 -0.76 9.87
N LYS A 223 -17.64 -1.19 8.64
CA LYS A 223 -17.46 -2.60 8.29
C LYS A 223 -16.30 -3.27 9.04
N ILE A 224 -15.15 -2.58 9.16
CA ILE A 224 -14.00 -3.11 9.90
C ILE A 224 -14.26 -3.09 11.41
N SER A 225 -14.88 -2.02 11.93
CA SER A 225 -15.21 -1.88 13.36
C SER A 225 -16.25 -2.89 13.82
N ALA A 226 -17.19 -3.27 12.95
CA ALA A 226 -18.15 -4.35 13.19
C ALA A 226 -17.52 -5.76 13.19
N ALA A 227 -16.22 -5.88 12.87
CA ALA A 227 -15.48 -7.13 12.81
C ALA A 227 -16.15 -8.20 11.92
N GLU A 228 -16.77 -7.76 10.82
CA GLU A 228 -17.44 -8.61 9.86
C GLU A 228 -16.46 -9.62 9.23
N PRO A 229 -16.82 -10.90 9.07
CA PRO A 229 -15.90 -11.93 8.58
C PRO A 229 -15.32 -11.59 7.20
N GLU A 230 -16.11 -11.03 6.28
CA GLU A 230 -15.64 -10.60 4.96
C GLU A 230 -14.56 -9.51 5.05
N SER A 231 -14.71 -8.57 6.00
CA SER A 231 -13.76 -7.49 6.22
C SER A 231 -12.42 -7.99 6.76
N ILE A 232 -12.44 -9.01 7.63
CA ILE A 232 -11.23 -9.64 8.18
C ILE A 232 -10.48 -10.39 7.07
N ASP A 233 -11.18 -11.15 6.24
CA ASP A 233 -10.57 -11.89 5.13
C ASP A 233 -9.99 -10.95 4.07
N MET A 234 -10.71 -9.87 3.74
CA MET A 234 -10.20 -8.81 2.87
C MET A 234 -8.92 -8.19 3.43
N LEU A 235 -8.91 -7.85 4.73
CA LEU A 235 -7.77 -7.23 5.39
C LEU A 235 -6.56 -8.19 5.43
N SER A 236 -6.79 -9.46 5.77
CA SER A 236 -5.75 -10.50 5.75
C SER A 236 -5.18 -10.69 4.35
N SER A 237 -6.03 -10.71 3.31
CA SER A 237 -5.59 -10.81 1.91
C SER A 237 -4.75 -9.61 1.49
N LYS A 238 -5.17 -8.39 1.84
CA LYS A 238 -4.42 -7.16 1.54
C LYS A 238 -3.04 -7.18 2.19
N VAL A 239 -2.95 -7.49 3.48
CA VAL A 239 -1.68 -7.56 4.21
C VAL A 239 -0.79 -8.68 3.65
N THR A 240 -1.36 -9.84 3.33
CA THR A 240 -0.60 -10.96 2.72
C THR A 240 -0.03 -10.57 1.35
N LYS A 241 -0.80 -9.88 0.50
CA LYS A 241 -0.31 -9.40 -0.80
C LYS A 241 0.83 -8.39 -0.63
N LEU A 242 0.70 -7.45 0.29
CA LEU A 242 1.75 -6.49 0.61
C LEU A 242 3.03 -7.19 1.09
N PHE A 243 2.91 -8.19 1.96
CA PHE A 243 4.04 -9.00 2.40
C PHE A 243 4.76 -9.68 1.22
N ILE A 244 4.03 -10.34 0.32
CA ILE A 244 4.63 -11.04 -0.83
C ILE A 244 5.32 -10.05 -1.78
N ILE A 245 4.65 -8.94 -2.12
CA ILE A 245 5.22 -7.91 -3.00
C ILE A 245 6.49 -7.32 -2.37
N SER A 246 6.41 -6.94 -1.09
CA SER A 246 7.55 -6.35 -0.37
C SER A 246 8.73 -7.33 -0.29
N LEU A 247 8.48 -8.62 -0.03
CA LEU A 247 9.51 -9.67 -0.01
C LEU A 247 10.20 -9.82 -1.37
N ILE A 248 9.45 -9.84 -2.47
CA ILE A 248 10.02 -9.93 -3.83
C ILE A 248 10.92 -8.74 -4.10
N VAL A 249 10.45 -7.52 -3.78
CA VAL A 249 11.23 -6.30 -4.02
C VAL A 249 12.48 -6.26 -3.13
N ILE A 250 12.40 -6.69 -1.87
CA ILE A 250 13.57 -6.81 -0.99
C ILE A 250 14.57 -7.83 -1.54
N CYS A 251 14.13 -8.98 -2.04
CA CYS A 251 15.02 -9.96 -2.67
C CYS A 251 15.77 -9.36 -3.88
N VAL A 252 15.08 -8.61 -4.74
CA VAL A 252 15.72 -7.87 -5.85
C VAL A 252 16.70 -6.83 -5.31
N GLY A 253 16.33 -6.13 -4.24
CA GLY A 253 17.20 -5.17 -3.55
C GLY A 253 18.47 -5.81 -2.98
N LEU A 254 18.38 -7.01 -2.39
CA LEU A 254 19.52 -7.77 -1.89
C LEU A 254 20.47 -8.19 -3.03
N VAL A 255 19.92 -8.56 -4.20
CA VAL A 255 20.74 -8.80 -5.39
C VAL A 255 21.45 -7.52 -5.82
N GLY A 256 20.76 -6.38 -5.82
CA GLY A 256 21.36 -5.07 -6.04
C GLY A 256 22.50 -4.79 -5.06
N ALA A 257 22.28 -5.03 -3.76
CA ALA A 257 23.26 -4.78 -2.71
C ALA A 257 24.48 -5.70 -2.86
N PHE A 258 24.27 -6.94 -3.28
CA PHE A 258 25.34 -7.87 -3.61
C PHE A 258 26.16 -7.42 -4.81
N ILE A 259 25.53 -6.85 -5.85
CA ILE A 259 26.23 -6.26 -6.99
C ILE A 259 27.04 -5.03 -6.55
N ASN A 260 26.46 -4.14 -5.74
CA ASN A 260 27.15 -2.99 -5.14
C ASN A 260 28.41 -3.43 -4.39
N PHE A 261 28.25 -4.39 -3.48
CA PHE A 261 29.33 -4.94 -2.67
C PHE A 261 30.49 -5.44 -3.53
N ASN A 262 30.20 -6.20 -4.59
CA ASN A 262 31.23 -6.70 -5.50
C ASN A 262 31.86 -5.62 -6.38
N LEU A 263 31.12 -4.53 -6.69
CA LEU A 263 31.69 -3.37 -7.38
C LEU A 263 32.74 -2.65 -6.53
N ILE A 264 32.55 -2.63 -5.21
CA ILE A 264 33.44 -1.91 -4.28
C ILE A 264 34.60 -2.77 -3.75
N ALA A 265 34.34 -4.04 -3.45
CA ALA A 265 35.31 -4.89 -2.74
C ALA A 265 36.63 -5.06 -3.50
N LEU A 266 36.57 -5.16 -4.84
CA LEU A 266 37.73 -5.30 -5.72
C LEU A 266 38.68 -4.08 -5.71
N PRO A 267 38.23 -2.86 -6.04
CA PRO A 267 39.11 -1.69 -5.97
C PRO A 267 39.59 -1.40 -4.55
N MET A 268 38.79 -1.72 -3.52
CA MET A 268 39.20 -1.56 -2.12
C MET A 268 40.32 -2.52 -1.69
N SER A 269 40.47 -3.71 -2.30
CA SER A 269 41.58 -4.61 -1.94
C SER A 269 42.94 -4.13 -2.42
N GLU A 270 42.98 -3.16 -3.34
CA GLU A 270 44.22 -2.49 -3.77
C GLU A 270 44.51 -1.23 -2.94
N LEU A 271 43.48 -0.54 -2.45
CA LEU A 271 43.65 0.64 -1.58
C LEU A 271 44.03 0.28 -0.14
N VAL A 272 43.65 -0.91 0.30
CA VAL A 272 43.91 -1.40 1.65
C VAL A 272 45.09 -2.40 1.61
N PRO A 273 46.05 -2.34 2.54
CA PRO A 273 47.22 -3.22 2.51
C PRO A 273 46.86 -4.70 2.38
N ALA A 274 47.46 -5.36 1.39
CA ALA A 274 47.22 -6.77 1.10
C ALA A 274 47.57 -7.65 2.31
N GLY A 275 46.69 -8.61 2.62
CA GLY A 275 46.91 -9.61 3.67
C GLY A 275 46.38 -9.23 5.06
N VAL A 276 45.91 -8.00 5.28
CA VAL A 276 45.25 -7.64 6.54
C VAL A 276 43.85 -8.27 6.56
N ARG A 277 43.64 -9.20 7.49
CA ARG A 277 42.35 -9.83 7.76
C ARG A 277 41.89 -9.49 9.16
N VAL A 278 40.62 -9.15 9.29
CA VAL A 278 39.97 -8.88 10.59
C VAL A 278 38.86 -9.90 10.74
N ALA A 279 38.84 -10.63 11.87
CA ALA A 279 37.87 -11.70 12.14
C ALA A 279 37.75 -12.75 11.01
N GLY A 280 38.85 -13.03 10.29
CA GLY A 280 38.87 -13.99 9.20
C GLY A 280 38.36 -13.47 7.84
N MET A 281 37.86 -12.23 7.74
CA MET A 281 37.49 -11.59 6.47
C MET A 281 38.57 -10.62 6.01
N ALA A 282 38.68 -10.38 4.69
CA ALA A 282 39.60 -9.36 4.19
C ALA A 282 39.10 -7.96 4.57
N VAL A 283 39.99 -7.02 4.90
CA VAL A 283 39.56 -5.66 5.27
C VAL A 283 38.82 -4.98 4.12
N SER A 284 39.13 -5.29 2.86
CA SER A 284 38.39 -4.79 1.70
C SER A 284 36.93 -5.22 1.68
N GLU A 285 36.63 -6.46 2.07
CA GLU A 285 35.26 -6.98 2.18
C GLU A 285 34.50 -6.28 3.30
N ILE A 286 35.15 -6.07 4.45
CA ILE A 286 34.53 -5.34 5.57
C ILE A 286 34.24 -3.89 5.17
N SER A 287 35.19 -3.21 4.52
CA SER A 287 35.00 -1.83 4.04
C SER A 287 33.86 -1.72 3.04
N ALA A 288 33.75 -2.65 2.09
CA ALA A 288 32.64 -2.68 1.13
C ALA A 288 31.29 -2.90 1.84
N LEU A 289 31.23 -3.82 2.81
CA LEU A 289 30.02 -4.05 3.61
C LEU A 289 29.61 -2.79 4.39
N VAL A 290 30.57 -2.09 4.99
CA VAL A 290 30.32 -0.86 5.76
C VAL A 290 29.78 0.25 4.87
N ILE A 291 30.30 0.41 3.64
CA ILE A 291 29.79 1.41 2.69
C ILE A 291 28.34 1.07 2.33
N VAL A 292 28.06 -0.15 1.86
CA VAL A 292 26.69 -0.60 1.52
C VAL A 292 25.73 -0.44 2.70
N ALA A 293 26.17 -0.78 3.92
CA ALA A 293 25.35 -0.62 5.12
C ALA A 293 25.05 0.87 5.42
N LEU A 294 26.04 1.75 5.28
CA LEU A 294 25.87 3.19 5.46
C LEU A 294 24.88 3.75 4.43
N GLU A 295 24.93 3.30 3.17
CA GLU A 295 23.98 3.69 2.14
C GLU A 295 22.56 3.29 2.45
N LEU A 296 22.37 2.05 2.91
CA LEU A 296 21.06 1.54 3.31
C LEU A 296 20.49 2.38 4.47
N VAL A 297 21.32 2.68 5.47
CA VAL A 297 20.94 3.52 6.62
C VAL A 297 20.58 4.95 6.16
N LEU A 298 21.40 5.57 5.32
CA LEU A 298 21.11 6.91 4.77
C LEU A 298 19.84 6.91 3.91
N GLY A 299 19.59 5.84 3.16
CA GLY A 299 18.37 5.64 2.38
C GLY A 299 17.13 5.58 3.25
N ILE A 300 17.16 4.78 4.32
CA ILE A 300 16.07 4.70 5.29
C ILE A 300 15.78 6.08 5.89
N PHE A 301 16.80 6.80 6.36
CA PHE A 301 16.60 8.15 6.92
C PHE A 301 16.14 9.18 5.89
N LEU A 302 16.56 9.07 4.62
CA LEU A 302 16.10 9.94 3.55
C LEU A 302 14.60 9.80 3.33
N PHE A 303 14.11 8.56 3.16
CA PHE A 303 12.69 8.31 2.90
C PHE A 303 11.80 8.63 4.11
N GLU A 304 12.32 8.43 5.32
CA GLU A 304 11.65 8.84 6.56
C GLU A 304 11.56 10.37 6.67
N ALA A 305 12.63 11.10 6.33
CA ALA A 305 12.64 12.56 6.38
C ALA A 305 11.74 13.21 5.29
N ILE A 306 11.56 12.54 4.16
CA ILE A 306 10.59 12.95 3.13
C ILE A 306 9.16 12.72 3.63
N GLY A 307 8.94 11.70 4.47
CA GLY A 307 7.61 11.26 4.93
C GLY A 307 6.95 10.30 3.95
N VAL A 308 7.74 9.56 3.16
CA VAL A 308 7.24 8.41 2.39
C VAL A 308 7.13 7.21 3.33
N THR A 309 8.14 7.01 4.18
CA THR A 309 8.14 5.95 5.20
C THR A 309 7.87 6.52 6.59
N HIS A 310 7.36 5.66 7.47
CA HIS A 310 6.96 5.92 8.85
C HIS A 310 7.54 4.87 9.82
N THR A 311 8.72 4.34 9.51
CA THR A 311 9.37 3.32 10.34
C THR A 311 9.81 3.92 11.69
N PHE A 312 10.10 5.22 11.75
CA PHE A 312 10.56 5.94 12.94
C PHE A 312 9.62 7.11 13.28
N PRO A 313 8.57 6.89 14.08
CA PRO A 313 7.59 7.92 14.41
C PRO A 313 8.21 9.16 15.08
N GLN A 314 9.40 9.05 15.69
CA GLN A 314 10.09 10.22 16.23
C GLN A 314 10.51 11.23 15.14
N ILE A 315 10.90 10.76 13.95
CA ILE A 315 11.36 11.60 12.83
C ILE A 315 10.16 12.29 12.15
N ALA A 316 9.06 11.56 11.97
CA ALA A 316 7.81 12.09 11.44
C ALA A 316 7.27 13.27 12.29
N ASN A 317 7.38 13.17 13.61
CA ASN A 317 6.91 14.17 14.57
C ASN A 317 7.88 15.35 14.78
N MET A 318 9.04 15.38 14.13
CA MET A 318 9.99 16.49 14.26
C MET A 318 9.47 17.78 13.61
N THR A 319 9.86 18.92 14.17
CA THR A 319 9.65 20.24 13.54
C THR A 319 10.23 20.26 12.11
N ARG A 320 9.53 20.93 11.17
CA ARG A 320 9.94 21.00 9.74
C ARG A 320 11.41 21.38 9.52
N GLY A 321 11.96 22.27 10.35
CA GLY A 321 13.37 22.69 10.27
C GLY A 321 14.35 21.54 10.48
N LYS A 322 14.20 20.77 11.57
CA LYS A 322 15.08 19.62 11.88
C LYS A 322 14.94 18.51 10.84
N ARG A 323 13.72 18.22 10.38
CA ARG A 323 13.47 17.22 9.32
C ARG A 323 14.17 17.61 8.01
N LYS A 324 14.16 18.90 7.65
CA LYS A 324 14.87 19.42 6.48
C LYS A 324 16.39 19.26 6.60
N ILE A 325 16.97 19.45 7.80
CA ILE A 325 18.41 19.24 8.04
C ILE A 325 18.78 17.77 7.80
N ILE A 326 18.00 16.82 8.36
CA ILE A 326 18.23 15.39 8.16
C ILE A 326 18.11 15.03 6.67
N LEU A 327 17.08 15.54 5.99
CA LEU A 327 16.87 15.31 4.56
C LEU A 327 18.09 15.75 3.74
N TRP A 328 18.56 16.99 3.92
CA TRP A 328 19.73 17.49 3.21
C TRP A 328 21.01 16.75 3.59
N GLY A 329 21.17 16.37 4.86
CA GLY A 329 22.30 15.56 5.33
C GLY A 329 22.34 14.19 4.65
N CYS A 330 21.21 13.48 4.59
CA CYS A 330 21.13 12.17 3.94
C CYS A 330 21.30 12.27 2.42
N LEU A 331 20.72 13.29 1.80
CA LEU A 331 20.84 13.52 0.35
C LEU A 331 22.28 13.82 -0.05
N LEU A 332 22.98 14.69 0.70
CA LEU A 332 24.40 14.98 0.45
C LEU A 332 25.28 13.77 0.78
N GLY A 333 24.96 13.01 1.82
CA GLY A 333 25.65 11.77 2.17
C GLY A 333 25.56 10.72 1.07
N LEU A 334 24.37 10.46 0.54
CA LEU A 334 24.17 9.52 -0.58
C LEU A 334 24.83 10.01 -1.86
N LEU A 335 24.77 11.31 -2.17
CA LEU A 335 25.46 11.88 -3.32
C LEU A 335 26.99 11.70 -3.19
N PHE A 336 27.53 11.93 -2.00
CA PHE A 336 28.95 11.73 -1.72
C PHE A 336 29.36 10.26 -1.91
N LEU A 337 28.64 9.31 -1.31
CA LEU A 337 28.94 7.88 -1.46
C LEU A 337 28.81 7.42 -2.92
N SER A 338 27.73 7.82 -3.59
CA SER A 338 27.51 7.57 -5.02
C SER A 338 28.64 8.12 -5.91
N SER A 339 29.19 9.28 -5.58
CA SER A 339 30.38 9.81 -6.27
C SER A 339 31.65 9.01 -5.99
N VAL A 340 31.83 8.53 -4.76
CA VAL A 340 32.97 7.67 -4.39
C VAL A 340 32.87 6.32 -5.10
N GLU A 341 31.69 5.71 -5.15
CA GLU A 341 31.45 4.45 -5.84
C GLU A 341 31.63 4.55 -7.33
N ALA A 342 31.17 5.64 -7.97
CA ALA A 342 31.45 5.90 -9.38
C ALA A 342 32.96 5.96 -9.65
N SER A 343 33.72 6.62 -8.77
CA SER A 343 35.18 6.68 -8.87
C SER A 343 35.84 5.32 -8.66
N LEU A 344 35.36 4.51 -7.70
CA LEU A 344 35.87 3.16 -7.44
C LEU A 344 35.56 2.21 -8.60
N ALA A 345 34.39 2.35 -9.24
CA ALA A 345 34.02 1.56 -10.41
C ALA A 345 34.93 1.85 -11.61
N ILE A 346 35.31 3.12 -11.83
CA ILE A 346 36.31 3.49 -12.84
C ILE A 346 37.66 2.83 -12.51
N LEU A 347 38.08 2.88 -11.25
CA LEU A 347 39.33 2.25 -10.81
C LEU A 347 39.32 0.73 -11.04
N ARG A 348 38.19 0.07 -10.77
CA ARG A 348 38.00 -1.36 -11.02
C ARG A 348 38.22 -1.72 -12.49
N GLU A 349 37.65 -0.95 -13.41
CA GLU A 349 37.78 -1.21 -14.84
C GLU A 349 39.21 -0.99 -15.33
N ASN A 350 39.86 0.10 -14.90
CA ASN A 350 41.27 0.37 -15.22
C ASN A 350 42.20 -0.75 -14.70
N LEU A 351 41.91 -1.30 -13.52
CA LEU A 351 42.66 -2.42 -12.96
C LEU A 351 42.44 -3.71 -13.75
N ALA A 352 41.22 -3.96 -14.23
CA ALA A 352 40.92 -5.11 -15.08
C ALA A 352 41.64 -5.03 -16.43
N GLU A 353 41.67 -3.84 -17.05
CA GLU A 353 42.42 -3.58 -18.28
C GLU A 353 43.93 -3.82 -18.08
N ALA A 354 44.49 -3.30 -16.98
CA ALA A 354 45.90 -3.51 -16.65
C ALA A 354 46.25 -4.99 -16.43
N LYS A 355 45.38 -5.76 -15.78
CA LYS A 355 45.57 -7.21 -15.58
C LYS A 355 45.53 -7.98 -16.90
N ASN A 356 44.55 -7.69 -17.76
CA ASN A 356 44.46 -8.31 -19.09
C ASN A 356 45.70 -8.00 -19.96
N ALA A 357 46.20 -6.75 -19.91
CA ALA A 357 47.40 -6.36 -20.63
C ALA A 357 48.65 -7.11 -20.12
N LEU A 358 48.77 -7.30 -18.81
CA LEU A 358 49.85 -8.06 -18.19
C LEU A 358 49.78 -9.55 -18.59
N ASP A 359 48.60 -10.16 -18.56
CA ASP A 359 48.40 -11.56 -18.93
C ASP A 359 48.76 -11.83 -20.40
N ILE A 360 48.40 -10.93 -21.31
CA ILE A 360 48.78 -11.02 -22.73
C ILE A 360 50.30 -10.89 -22.89
N SER A 361 50.94 -9.98 -22.15
CA SER A 361 52.40 -9.82 -22.16
C SER A 361 53.12 -11.05 -21.59
N LEU A 362 52.55 -11.70 -20.58
CA LEU A 362 53.11 -12.91 -19.97
C LEU A 362 52.89 -14.16 -20.84
N ALA A 363 51.81 -14.20 -21.63
CA ALA A 363 51.52 -15.27 -22.58
C ALA A 363 52.38 -15.21 -23.87
N GLY A 364 53.27 -14.22 -24.00
CA GLY A 364 54.20 -14.09 -25.14
C GLY A 364 53.54 -13.61 -26.44
N GLY A 365 52.30 -13.13 -26.39
CA GLY A 365 51.63 -12.52 -27.54
C GLY A 365 52.00 -11.04 -27.69
N SER A 366 52.28 -10.58 -28.92
CA SER A 366 52.30 -9.15 -29.22
C SER A 366 50.93 -8.56 -28.93
N ALA A 367 50.85 -7.58 -28.01
CA ALA A 367 49.61 -6.92 -27.64
C ALA A 367 48.88 -6.40 -28.89
N ALA A 368 47.87 -7.15 -29.35
CA ALA A 368 47.02 -6.71 -30.44
C ALA A 368 46.21 -5.53 -29.90
N VAL A 369 46.62 -4.32 -30.29
CA VAL A 369 45.93 -3.06 -30.04
C VAL A 369 44.52 -3.17 -30.61
N SER A 370 43.57 -3.58 -29.76
CA SER A 370 42.17 -3.72 -30.12
C SER A 370 41.33 -3.25 -28.94
N ASN A 371 40.52 -2.21 -29.19
CA ASN A 371 39.35 -1.76 -28.41
C ASN A 371 39.49 -0.58 -27.43
N GLU A 372 40.23 0.48 -27.77
CA GLU A 372 40.18 1.76 -27.02
C GLU A 372 38.77 2.40 -26.97
N ILE A 373 37.93 2.15 -27.99
CA ILE A 373 36.54 2.67 -28.03
C ILE A 373 35.61 1.81 -27.15
N ASN A 374 35.85 0.49 -27.07
CA ASN A 374 35.01 -0.41 -26.29
C ASN A 374 35.32 -0.29 -24.79
N SER A 375 36.58 -0.04 -24.41
CA SER A 375 36.97 0.17 -23.02
C SER A 375 36.32 1.42 -22.43
N ARG A 376 36.28 2.54 -23.17
CA ARG A 376 35.64 3.79 -22.69
C ARG A 376 34.13 3.64 -22.46
N ILE A 377 33.44 2.89 -23.31
CA ILE A 377 32.00 2.62 -23.13
C ILE A 377 31.78 1.79 -21.86
N THR A 378 32.60 0.77 -21.61
CA THR A 378 32.53 -0.05 -20.40
C THR A 378 32.84 0.77 -19.15
N VAL A 379 33.89 1.60 -19.15
CA VAL A 379 34.25 2.48 -18.02
C VAL A 379 33.09 3.42 -17.66
N ILE A 380 32.49 4.10 -18.65
CA ILE A 380 31.36 5.00 -18.43
C ILE A 380 30.14 4.22 -17.93
N GLY A 381 29.88 3.04 -18.48
CA GLY A 381 28.80 2.15 -18.04
C GLY A 381 28.95 1.72 -16.58
N GLN A 382 30.14 1.28 -16.18
CA GLN A 382 30.43 0.90 -14.79
C GLN A 382 30.39 2.09 -13.84
N ALA A 383 30.89 3.26 -14.25
CA ALA A 383 30.80 4.49 -13.46
C ALA A 383 29.35 4.93 -13.23
N MET A 384 28.51 4.87 -14.27
CA MET A 384 27.08 5.16 -14.17
C MET A 384 26.37 4.15 -13.27
N LEU A 385 26.70 2.85 -13.39
CA LEU A 385 26.17 1.83 -12.49
C LEU A 385 26.57 2.09 -11.03
N GLY A 386 27.85 2.37 -10.75
CA GLY A 386 28.33 2.71 -9.41
C GLY A 386 27.69 4.00 -8.85
N PHE A 387 27.35 4.95 -9.70
CA PHE A 387 26.63 6.16 -9.27
C PHE A 387 25.16 5.86 -8.95
N VAL A 388 24.44 5.15 -9.83
CA VAL A 388 22.98 4.97 -9.75
C VAL A 388 22.59 3.95 -8.67
N LEU A 389 23.41 2.93 -8.46
CA LEU A 389 23.04 1.78 -7.65
C LEU A 389 22.81 2.12 -6.16
N PRO A 390 23.60 3.00 -5.50
CA PRO A 390 23.29 3.53 -4.18
C PRO A 390 21.88 4.12 -4.03
N TRP A 391 21.40 4.83 -5.05
CA TRP A 391 20.05 5.40 -5.05
C TRP A 391 18.98 4.32 -5.17
N ILE A 392 19.25 3.29 -5.98
CA ILE A 392 18.37 2.11 -6.08
C ILE A 392 18.33 1.38 -4.73
N LEU A 393 19.46 1.23 -4.04
CA LEU A 393 19.52 0.64 -2.70
C LEU A 393 18.76 1.46 -1.68
N ALA A 394 18.85 2.80 -1.74
CA ALA A 394 18.09 3.66 -0.86
C ALA A 394 16.58 3.43 -0.98
N VAL A 395 16.07 3.15 -2.19
CA VAL A 395 14.64 2.87 -2.45
C VAL A 395 14.16 1.61 -1.72
N ILE A 396 15.05 0.67 -1.36
CA ILE A 396 14.70 -0.54 -0.58
C ILE A 396 14.07 -0.18 0.77
N ALA A 397 14.29 1.02 1.30
CA ALA A 397 13.62 1.49 2.50
C ALA A 397 12.08 1.42 2.42
N ILE A 398 11.49 1.72 1.26
CA ILE A 398 10.03 1.71 1.08
C ILE A 398 9.43 0.30 1.23
N PRO A 399 9.87 -0.74 0.48
CA PRO A 399 9.39 -2.09 0.69
C PRO A 399 9.83 -2.68 2.02
N LEU A 400 10.94 -2.23 2.61
CA LEU A 400 11.35 -2.67 3.95
C LEU A 400 10.31 -2.29 5.01
N GLU A 401 9.77 -1.07 4.97
CA GLU A 401 8.67 -0.68 5.87
C GLU A 401 7.43 -1.56 5.65
N MET A 402 6.99 -1.70 4.40
CA MET A 402 5.83 -2.56 4.06
C MET A 402 6.05 -4.00 4.54
N PHE A 403 7.28 -4.49 4.46
CA PHE A 403 7.66 -5.80 4.96
C PHE A 403 7.58 -5.86 6.47
N ILE A 404 8.12 -4.87 7.20
CA ILE A 404 8.06 -4.83 8.67
C ILE A 404 6.60 -4.83 9.14
N GLU A 405 5.75 -3.97 8.58
CA GLU A 405 4.32 -3.89 8.93
C GLU A 405 3.58 -5.20 8.64
N ALA A 406 3.78 -5.76 7.45
CA ALA A 406 3.06 -6.97 7.04
C ALA A 406 3.66 -8.27 7.64
N SER A 407 4.91 -8.23 8.09
CA SER A 407 5.63 -9.40 8.61
C SER A 407 4.99 -9.95 9.86
N GLN A 408 4.46 -9.11 10.76
CA GLN A 408 3.84 -9.56 12.00
C GLN A 408 2.66 -10.52 11.72
N HIS A 409 1.78 -10.14 10.79
CA HIS A 409 0.65 -10.97 10.37
C HIS A 409 1.12 -12.21 9.60
N ALA A 410 2.07 -12.04 8.67
CA ALA A 410 2.60 -13.15 7.88
C ALA A 410 3.28 -14.22 8.75
N PHE A 411 4.10 -13.81 9.72
CA PHE A 411 4.75 -14.69 10.69
C PHE A 411 3.76 -15.34 11.63
N ALA A 412 2.75 -14.62 12.14
CA ALA A 412 1.71 -15.21 12.98
C ALA A 412 0.93 -16.31 12.23
N LYS A 413 0.58 -16.06 10.96
CA LYS A 413 -0.07 -17.04 10.09
C LYS A 413 0.84 -18.24 9.79
N MET A 414 2.12 -18.00 9.45
CA MET A 414 3.10 -19.06 9.19
C MET A 414 3.35 -19.92 10.44
N TYR A 415 3.52 -19.28 11.61
CA TYR A 415 3.67 -19.96 12.89
C TYR A 415 2.44 -20.81 13.23
N THR A 416 1.24 -20.27 13.00
CA THR A 416 -0.01 -21.02 13.18
C THR A 416 -0.07 -22.25 12.29
N VAL A 417 0.31 -22.14 11.02
CA VAL A 417 0.39 -23.27 10.08
C VAL A 417 1.43 -24.28 10.56
N PHE A 418 2.61 -23.82 10.98
CA PHE A 418 3.67 -24.67 11.50
C PHE A 418 3.25 -25.47 12.74
N ILE A 419 2.65 -24.82 13.75
CA ILE A 419 2.14 -25.49 14.94
C ILE A 419 0.99 -26.44 14.61
N THR A 420 0.12 -26.06 13.66
CA THR A 420 -0.94 -26.95 13.18
C THR A 420 -0.33 -28.19 12.52
N LEU A 421 0.69 -28.04 11.68
CA LEU A 421 1.39 -29.16 11.06
C LEU A 421 2.08 -30.04 12.11
N LEU A 422 2.70 -29.45 13.13
CA LEU A 422 3.28 -30.19 14.25
C LEU A 422 2.22 -31.02 15.00
N CYS A 423 1.01 -30.48 15.20
CA CYS A 423 -0.12 -31.22 15.77
C CYS A 423 -0.49 -32.45 14.92
N HIS A 424 -0.57 -32.29 13.59
CA HIS A 424 -0.88 -33.41 12.69
C HIS A 424 0.23 -34.47 12.71
N LEU A 425 1.49 -34.05 12.71
CA LEU A 425 2.64 -34.97 12.82
C LEU A 425 2.63 -35.72 14.16
N ALA A 426 2.41 -35.02 15.28
CA ALA A 426 2.34 -35.65 16.60
C ALA A 426 1.23 -36.70 16.69
N ASN A 427 0.04 -36.41 16.16
CA ASN A 427 -1.05 -37.38 16.06
C ASN A 427 -0.68 -38.57 15.16
N MET A 428 -0.08 -38.32 13.99
CA MET A 428 0.36 -39.38 13.08
C MET A 428 1.39 -40.30 13.76
N PHE A 429 2.39 -39.75 14.44
CA PHE A 429 3.37 -40.54 15.18
C PHE A 429 2.74 -41.31 16.33
N ALA A 430 1.76 -40.73 17.04
CA ALA A 430 1.03 -41.47 18.09
C ALA A 430 0.33 -42.71 17.52
N TYR A 431 -0.34 -42.59 16.37
CA TYR A 431 -0.97 -43.73 15.69
C TYR A 431 0.05 -44.78 15.22
N LEU A 432 1.18 -44.34 14.66
CA LEU A 432 2.24 -45.25 14.23
C LEU A 432 2.87 -46.02 15.39
N ILE A 433 3.09 -45.35 16.53
CA ILE A 433 3.68 -45.96 17.72
C ILE A 433 2.73 -46.99 18.32
N GLU A 434 1.44 -46.66 18.43
CA GLU A 434 0.42 -47.59 18.91
C GLU A 434 0.33 -48.83 17.99
N GLY A 435 0.32 -48.61 16.67
CA GLY A 435 0.37 -49.70 15.69
C GLY A 435 1.63 -50.56 15.81
N PHE A 436 2.80 -49.94 15.97
CA PHE A 436 4.08 -50.64 16.13
C PHE A 436 4.10 -51.52 17.38
N PHE A 437 3.66 -50.99 18.52
CA PHE A 437 3.61 -51.78 19.76
C PHE A 437 2.56 -52.89 19.72
N ASN A 438 1.41 -52.67 19.07
CA ASN A 438 0.42 -53.73 18.84
C ASN A 438 0.98 -54.86 17.96
N ILE A 439 1.72 -54.52 16.90
CA ILE A 439 2.42 -55.52 16.07
C ILE A 439 3.47 -56.27 16.90
N LEU A 440 4.19 -55.57 17.78
CA LEU A 440 5.21 -56.18 18.65
C LEU A 440 4.57 -57.18 19.62
N VAL A 441 3.39 -56.87 20.18
CA VAL A 441 2.59 -57.80 20.98
C VAL A 441 2.21 -59.04 20.15
N HIS A 442 1.69 -58.87 18.93
CA HIS A 442 1.34 -60.01 18.08
C HIS A 442 2.56 -60.87 17.68
N LEU A 443 3.70 -60.25 17.37
CA LEU A 443 4.95 -60.98 17.09
C LEU A 443 5.44 -61.76 18.31
N PHE A 444 5.31 -61.17 19.50
CA PHE A 444 5.62 -61.83 20.76
C PHE A 444 4.71 -63.04 21.01
N ASP A 445 3.39 -62.89 20.81
CA ASP A 445 2.44 -64.01 20.94
C ASP A 445 2.70 -65.12 19.90
N ILE A 446 3.06 -64.77 18.65
CA ILE A 446 3.47 -65.75 17.62
C ILE A 446 4.71 -66.53 18.06
N TYR A 447 5.69 -65.87 18.67
CA TYR A 447 6.92 -66.52 19.13
C TYR A 447 6.67 -67.55 20.25
N ILE A 448 5.62 -67.38 21.06
CA ILE A 448 5.32 -68.26 22.21
C ILE A 448 4.18 -69.24 21.88
N ILE A 449 3.78 -69.36 20.61
CA ILE A 449 2.60 -70.15 20.22
C ILE A 449 2.70 -71.63 20.61
N ILE A 450 3.90 -72.22 20.53
CA ILE A 450 4.14 -73.65 20.81
C ILE A 450 3.93 -73.96 22.32
N PRO A 451 4.59 -73.29 23.27
CA PRO A 451 4.31 -73.46 24.71
C PRO A 451 2.85 -73.16 25.09
N VAL A 452 2.23 -72.15 24.48
CA VAL A 452 0.84 -71.75 24.77
C VAL A 452 -0.15 -72.84 24.36
N GLN A 453 0.01 -73.44 23.18
CA GLN A 453 -0.86 -74.54 22.73
C GLN A 453 -0.73 -75.76 23.64
N ILE A 454 0.49 -76.13 24.05
CA ILE A 454 0.72 -77.25 24.97
C ILE A 454 0.07 -76.98 26.33
N ALA A 455 0.23 -75.77 26.90
CA ALA A 455 -0.39 -75.38 28.16
C ALA A 455 -1.93 -75.38 28.09
N ASN A 456 -2.51 -74.93 26.96
CA ASN A 456 -3.96 -74.91 26.75
C ASN A 456 -4.56 -76.32 26.57
N MET A 457 -3.84 -77.23 25.90
CA MET A 457 -4.25 -78.65 25.80
C MET A 457 -4.25 -79.34 27.17
N ILE A 458 -3.30 -79.00 28.05
CA ILE A 458 -3.22 -79.56 29.41
C ILE A 458 -4.30 -78.98 30.33
N SER A 459 -4.67 -77.71 30.15
CA SER A 459 -5.64 -77.01 31.00
C SER A 459 -7.11 -77.17 30.57
N GLY A 460 -7.40 -77.89 29.48
CA GLY A 460 -8.75 -78.18 29.01
C GLY A 460 -9.57 -76.96 28.55
N LYS A 461 -8.96 -75.79 28.37
CA LYS A 461 -9.64 -74.58 27.86
C LYS A 461 -9.53 -74.52 26.34
N GLN A 462 -10.68 -74.52 25.66
CA GLN A 462 -10.74 -74.26 24.22
C GLN A 462 -10.19 -72.88 23.89
N VAL A 463 -9.40 -72.84 22.81
CA VAL A 463 -8.70 -71.67 22.27
C VAL A 463 -9.72 -70.60 21.88
N SER A 464 -9.81 -69.52 22.65
CA SER A 464 -10.35 -68.25 22.14
C SER A 464 -9.17 -67.48 21.54
N ALA A 465 -9.14 -67.39 20.22
CA ALA A 465 -8.35 -66.39 19.53
C ALA A 465 -8.92 -65.01 19.89
N SER A 466 -8.07 -64.11 20.37
CA SER A 466 -8.33 -62.67 20.44
C SER A 466 -7.13 -61.94 19.87
#